data_AF-A0A941WT29-F1
#
_entry.id   AF-A0A941WT29-F1
#
_cell.length_a   1.000
_cell.length_b   1.000
_cell.length_c   1.000
_cell.angle_alpha   90.00
_cell.angle_beta   90.00
_cell.angle_gamma   90.00
#
_symmetry.space_group_name_H-M   'P 1'
#
loop_
_entity.id
_entity.type
_entity.pdbx_description
1 polymer ?
#
loop_
_entity_poly.entity_id
_entity_poly.type
_entity_poly.pdbx_seq_one_letter_code
_entity_poly.pdbx_strand_id
1 'polypeptide(L)'
;MSLKDKLRLGICLSTSNWSNILYNKTEMYEKFDTMLKEVDEEYRTTIINFAKYKLVMFVMAKIMEMTKEEQNQTAMYLFNRIN
;
A
#
# COMPACT_ATOMS: atom_id res chain seq x y z
N MET A 1 -8.51 -1.60 9.13
CA MET A 1 -7.47 -2.40 8.46
C MET A 1 -6.38 -2.75 9.45
N SER A 2 -5.89 -3.99 9.43
CA SER A 2 -4.74 -4.41 10.24
C SER A 2 -3.45 -3.72 9.78
N LEU A 3 -2.39 -3.75 10.60
CA LEU A 3 -1.07 -3.21 10.20
C LEU A 3 -0.59 -3.84 8.88
N LYS A 4 -0.72 -5.17 8.76
CA LYS A 4 -0.34 -5.91 7.56
C LYS A 4 -1.12 -5.46 6.32
N ASP A 5 -2.42 -5.20 6.46
CA ASP A 5 -3.23 -4.69 5.34
C ASP A 5 -2.82 -3.27 4.94
N LYS A 6 -2.49 -2.40 5.91
CA LYS A 6 -2.01 -1.04 5.64
C LYS A 6 -0.68 -1.06 4.88
N LEU A 7 0.26 -1.92 5.30
CA LEU A 7 1.54 -2.12 4.63
C LEU A 7 1.35 -2.64 3.19
N ARG A 8 0.48 -3.64 3.01
CA ARG A 8 0.10 -4.15 1.67
C ARG A 8 -0.49 -3.06 0.78
N LEU A 9 -1.39 -2.23 1.31
CA LEU A 9 -1.96 -1.11 0.57
C LEU A 9 -0.89 -0.07 0.20
N GLY A 10 0.05 0.22 1.12
CA GLY A 10 1.19 1.09 0.84
C GLY A 10 2.04 0.58 -0.32
N ILE A 11 2.32 -0.73 -0.35
CA ILE A 11 3.01 -1.38 -1.47
C ILE A 11 2.22 -1.25 -2.78
N CYS A 12 0.91 -1.50 -2.77
CA CYS A 12 0.06 -1.33 -3.95
C CYS A 12 0.05 0.12 -4.48
N LEU A 13 0.01 1.11 -3.59
CA LEU A 13 0.03 2.53 -3.98
C LEU A 13 1.39 2.93 -4.57
N SER A 14 2.49 2.42 -4.03
CA SER A 14 3.84 2.73 -4.52
C SER A 14 4.18 2.01 -5.84
N THR A 15 3.59 0.84 -6.10
CA THR A 15 3.86 0.05 -7.31
C THR A 15 2.91 0.36 -8.47
N SER A 16 1.71 0.87 -8.20
CA SER A 16 0.72 1.11 -9.23
C SER A 16 1.10 2.27 -10.15
N ASN A 17 0.96 2.06 -11.46
CA ASN A 17 1.06 3.12 -12.46
C ASN A 17 -0.18 4.04 -12.42
N TRP A 18 -1.29 3.59 -11.83
CA TRP A 18 -2.55 4.33 -11.74
C TRP A 18 -2.64 5.22 -10.51
N SER A 19 -1.69 5.10 -9.57
CA SER A 19 -1.60 6.03 -8.43
C SER A 19 -0.86 7.30 -8.85
N ASN A 20 -1.52 8.45 -8.70
CA ASN A 20 -0.95 9.77 -9.01
C ASN A 20 -0.34 10.42 -7.76
N ILE A 21 0.32 9.62 -6.93
CA ILE A 21 0.96 10.08 -5.69
C ILE A 21 2.24 10.86 -6.01
N LEU A 22 2.44 11.97 -5.30
CA LEU A 22 3.59 12.89 -5.42
C LEU A 22 4.82 12.39 -4.64
N TYR A 23 4.63 11.39 -3.78
CA TYR A 23 5.68 10.82 -2.95
C TYR A 23 6.63 9.93 -3.75
N ASN A 24 7.88 9.80 -3.27
CA ASN A 24 8.88 8.93 -3.88
C ASN A 24 8.43 7.46 -3.80
N LYS A 25 7.91 6.95 -4.91
CA LYS A 25 7.37 5.59 -5.02
C LYS A 25 8.39 4.51 -4.65
N THR A 26 9.65 4.66 -5.08
CA THR A 26 10.71 3.69 -4.82
C THR A 26 11.03 3.60 -3.33
N GLU A 27 11.27 4.75 -2.69
CA GLU A 27 11.58 4.83 -1.27
C GLU A 27 10.41 4.33 -0.40
N MET A 28 9.19 4.73 -0.75
CA MET A 28 8.00 4.26 -0.03
C MET A 28 7.79 2.76 -0.20
N TYR A 29 8.00 2.21 -1.40
CA TYR A 29 7.93 0.77 -1.63
C TYR A 29 8.93 0.02 -0.75
N GLU A 30 10.21 0.42 -0.76
CA GLU A 30 11.27 -0.24 0.03
C GLU A 30 10.96 -0.21 1.52
N LYS A 31 10.45 0.93 2.02
CA LYS A 31 10.04 1.08 3.41
C LYS A 31 8.93 0.10 3.78
N PHE A 32 7.84 0.04 3.00
CA PHE A 32 6.72 -0.85 3.31
C PHE A 32 7.04 -2.32 3.09
N ASP A 33 7.85 -2.64 2.08
CA ASP A 33 8.30 -4.00 1.80
C ASP A 33 9.17 -4.54 2.95
N THR A 34 10.11 -3.73 3.45
CA THR A 34 10.95 -4.08 4.60
C THR A 34 10.11 -4.31 5.86
N MET A 35 9.23 -3.35 6.20
CA MET A 35 8.33 -3.47 7.35
C MET A 35 7.41 -4.70 7.25
N LEU A 36 6.89 -5.00 6.06
CA LEU A 36 5.99 -6.14 5.87
C LEU A 36 6.72 -7.49 6.01
N LYS A 37 7.97 -7.58 5.50
CA LYS A 37 8.82 -8.78 5.66
C LYS A 37 9.16 -9.10 7.12
N GLU A 38 9.25 -8.08 7.97
CA GLU A 38 9.52 -8.25 9.40
C GLU A 38 8.29 -8.79 10.16
N VAL A 39 7.08 -8.37 9.78
CA VAL A 39 5.84 -8.73 10.51
C VAL A 39 5.06 -9.87 9.88
N ASP A 40 5.37 -10.26 8.65
CA ASP A 40 4.63 -11.26 7.89
C ASP A 40 5.54 -12.28 7.21
N GLU A 41 5.66 -13.45 7.87
CA GLU A 41 6.48 -14.57 7.39
C GLU A 41 5.97 -15.18 6.08
N GLU A 42 4.65 -15.20 5.84
CA GLU A 42 4.06 -15.65 4.58
C GLU A 42 4.54 -14.73 3.44
N TYR A 43 4.51 -13.40 3.67
CA TYR A 43 5.00 -12.42 2.70
C TYR A 43 6.50 -12.54 2.43
N ARG A 44 7.31 -12.82 3.46
CA ARG A 44 8.76 -12.99 3.33
C ARG A 44 9.16 -14.21 2.48
N THR A 45 8.41 -15.30 2.59
CA THR A 45 8.83 -16.62 2.10
C THR A 45 8.12 -17.08 0.82
N THR A 46 7.02 -16.42 0.44
CA THR A 46 6.19 -16.85 -0.69
C THR A 46 5.91 -15.74 -1.69
N ILE A 47 5.67 -16.12 -2.95
CA ILE A 47 5.12 -15.19 -3.96
C ILE A 47 3.66 -14.94 -3.59
N ILE A 48 3.38 -13.77 -3.03
CA ILE A 48 2.04 -13.44 -2.56
C ILE A 48 1.10 -13.05 -3.71
N ASN A 49 -0.06 -13.70 -3.73
CA ASN A 49 -1.19 -13.28 -4.55
C ASN A 49 -1.99 -12.18 -3.83
N PHE A 50 -1.85 -10.93 -4.30
CA PHE A 50 -2.59 -9.80 -3.73
C PHE A 50 -4.11 -9.92 -3.88
N ALA A 51 -4.62 -10.72 -4.83
CA ALA A 51 -6.07 -10.96 -4.97
C ALA A 51 -6.69 -11.69 -3.77
N LYS A 52 -5.87 -12.36 -2.94
CA LYS A 52 -6.31 -12.94 -1.65
C LYS A 52 -6.82 -11.87 -0.68
N TYR A 53 -6.26 -10.65 -0.75
CA TYR A 53 -6.57 -9.55 0.17
C TYR A 53 -7.67 -8.65 -0.39
N LYS A 54 -8.90 -9.16 -0.39
CA LYS A 54 -10.08 -8.47 -0.95
C LYS A 54 -10.26 -7.05 -0.42
N LEU A 55 -9.99 -6.80 0.86
CA LEU A 55 -10.11 -5.47 1.46
C LEU A 55 -9.09 -4.48 0.88
N VAL A 56 -7.84 -4.91 0.68
CA VAL A 56 -6.79 -4.08 0.07
C VAL A 56 -7.16 -3.74 -1.38
N MET A 57 -7.63 -4.74 -2.14
CA MET A 57 -8.09 -4.55 -3.52
C MET A 57 -9.27 -3.59 -3.60
N PHE A 58 -10.25 -3.73 -2.70
CA PHE A 58 -11.41 -2.83 -2.64
C PHE A 58 -10.99 -1.39 -2.34
N VAL A 59 -10.13 -1.17 -1.34
CA VAL A 59 -9.65 0.18 -1.01
C VAL A 59 -8.84 0.77 -2.16
N MET A 60 -7.99 -0.02 -2.81
CA MET A 60 -7.25 0.43 -3.99
C MET A 60 -8.19 0.85 -5.12
N ALA A 61 -9.27 0.10 -5.37
CA ALA A 61 -10.29 0.47 -6.34
C ALA A 61 -10.94 1.82 -6.02
N LYS A 62 -11.28 2.08 -4.75
CA LYS A 62 -11.81 3.38 -4.32
C LYS A 62 -10.79 4.50 -4.49
N ILE A 63 -9.51 4.27 -4.21
CA ILE A 63 -8.45 5.28 -4.39
C ILE A 63 -8.26 5.61 -5.87
N MET A 64 -8.39 4.63 -6.78
CA MET A 64 -8.30 4.89 -8.22
C MET A 64 -9.45 5.77 -8.76
N GLU A 65 -10.60 5.79 -8.09
CA GLU A 65 -11.73 6.68 -8.43
C GLU A 65 -11.54 8.12 -7.91
N MET A 66 -10.60 8.34 -7.00
CA MET A 66 -10.35 9.65 -6.38
C MET A 66 -9.55 10.58 -7.29
N THR A 67 -9.75 11.89 -7.09
CA THR A 67 -8.91 12.93 -7.68
C THR A 67 -7.46 12.81 -7.20
N LYS A 68 -6.51 13.42 -7.93
CA LYS A 68 -5.09 13.38 -7.55
C LYS A 68 -4.87 13.94 -6.15
N GLU A 69 -5.54 15.02 -5.79
CA GLU A 69 -5.45 15.67 -4.49
C GLU A 69 -5.89 14.72 -3.36
N GLU A 70 -7.05 14.07 -3.54
CA GLU A 70 -7.58 13.09 -2.60
C GLU A 70 -6.70 11.84 -2.48
N GLN A 71 -6.15 11.35 -3.60
CA GLN A 71 -5.18 10.24 -3.58
C GLN A 71 -3.95 10.59 -2.73
N ASN A 72 -3.42 11.80 -2.88
CA ASN A 72 -2.26 12.27 -2.12
C ASN A 72 -2.58 12.45 -0.63
N GLN A 73 -3.74 13.03 -0.29
CA GLN A 73 -4.20 13.12 1.10
C GLN A 73 -4.38 11.74 1.73
N THR A 74 -4.96 10.80 0.99
CA THR A 74 -5.16 9.42 1.44
C THR A 74 -3.83 8.70 1.65
N ALA A 75 -2.88 8.86 0.73
CA ALA A 75 -1.53 8.32 0.86
C ALA A 75 -0.82 8.90 2.09
N MET A 76 -0.87 10.23 2.28
CA MET A 76 -0.32 10.90 3.46
C MET A 76 -0.91 10.34 4.77
N TYR A 77 -2.24 10.20 4.82
CA TYR A 77 -2.93 9.63 5.96
C TYR A 77 -2.50 8.19 6.23
N LEU A 78 -2.41 7.35 5.19
CA LEU A 78 -1.95 5.98 5.31
C LEU A 78 -0.53 5.93 5.88
N PHE A 79 0.39 6.71 5.33
CA PHE A 79 1.80 6.72 5.72
C PHE A 79 1.98 7.15 7.18
N ASN A 80 1.22 8.15 7.64
CA ASN A 80 1.25 8.61 9.02
C ASN A 80 0.56 7.66 10.01
N ARG A 81 -0.26 6.72 9.53
CA ARG A 81 -0.99 5.72 10.33
C ARG A 81 -0.35 4.33 10.31
N ILE A 82 0.80 4.20 9.66
CA ILE A 82 1.72 3.06 9.78
C ILE A 82 2.67 3.41 10.92
N ASN A 83 2.11 3.38 12.13
CA ASN A 83 2.74 3.52 13.43
C ASN A 83 1.96 2.62 14.39
#